data_AF-A0A5R9E6U1-F1
#
_entry.id   AF-A0A5R9E6U1-F1
#
_cell.length_a   1.000
_cell.length_b   1.000
_cell.length_c   1.000
_cell.angle_alpha   90.00
_cell.angle_beta   90.00
_cell.angle_gamma   90.00
#
_symmetry.space_group_name_H-M   'P 1'
#
loop_
_entity.id
_entity.type
_entity.pdbx_description
1 polymer ?
#
loop_
_entity_poly.entity_id
_entity_poly.type
_entity_poly.pdbx_seq_one_letter_code
_entity_poly.pdbx_strand_id
1 'polypeptide(L)' 'MDTGIQPAAGEHAGTHDYCHWHKGPSGTARLVNIVERQSGPPVPLYACAPCRDQRRIPTRLEAS' A
#
# COMPACT_ATOMS: atom_id res chain seq x y z
N MET A 1 -31.43 -4.56 -25.03
CA MET A 1 -29.99 -4.79 -25.21
C MET A 1 -29.31 -3.50 -24.78
N ASP A 2 -29.10 -3.43 -23.47
CA ASP A 2 -28.43 -2.33 -22.78
C ASP A 2 -26.92 -2.55 -22.91
N THR A 3 -26.20 -1.55 -23.39
CA THR A 3 -24.75 -1.50 -23.23
C THR A 3 -24.45 -0.10 -22.74
N GLY A 4 -24.62 0.07 -21.42
CA GLY A 4 -24.16 1.25 -20.71
C GLY A 4 -22.72 1.56 -21.08
N ILE A 5 -22.52 2.76 -21.62
CA ILE A 5 -21.23 3.40 -21.78
C ILE A 5 -20.68 3.58 -20.36
N GLN A 6 -19.82 2.67 -19.93
CA GLN A 6 -19.03 2.87 -18.73
C GLN A 6 -18.10 4.05 -18.99
N PRO A 7 -18.06 5.08 -18.12
CA PRO A 7 -17.04 6.10 -18.23
C PRO A 7 -15.69 5.41 -18.05
N ALA A 8 -14.72 5.76 -18.89
CA ALA A 8 -13.35 5.28 -18.79
C ALA A 8 -12.90 5.45 -17.34
N ALA A 9 -12.59 4.32 -16.69
CA ALA A 9 -12.15 4.26 -15.30
C ALA A 9 -11.12 5.36 -15.10
N GLY A 10 -11.46 6.29 -14.19
CA GLY A 10 -10.86 7.61 -14.09
C GLY A 10 -9.34 7.59 -14.17
N GLU A 11 -8.87 8.53 -14.98
CA GLU A 11 -7.60 9.23 -14.90
C GLU A 11 -7.26 9.62 -13.45
N HIS A 12 -6.84 8.64 -12.65
CA HIS A 12 -6.09 8.69 -11.38
C HIS A 12 -5.83 7.22 -10.97
N ALA A 13 -5.23 6.43 -11.85
CA ALA A 13 -4.70 5.10 -11.50
C ALA A 13 -3.40 5.24 -10.67
N GLY A 14 -3.44 6.06 -9.62
CA GLY A 14 -2.45 6.04 -8.56
C GLY A 14 -2.64 4.73 -7.80
N THR A 15 -1.62 3.88 -7.80
CA THR A 15 -1.59 2.60 -7.11
C THR A 15 -2.06 2.76 -5.66
N HIS A 16 -3.30 2.36 -5.38
CA HIS A 16 -3.80 2.26 -4.00
C HIS A 16 -3.06 1.10 -3.34
N ASP A 17 -1.89 1.38 -2.77
CA ASP A 17 -1.09 0.39 -2.06
C ASP A 17 -1.86 -0.14 -0.83
N TYR A 18 -1.73 -1.43 -0.54
CA TYR A 18 -2.40 -2.07 0.59
C TYR A 18 -1.66 -1.81 1.91
N CYS A 19 -2.35 -1.28 2.92
CA CYS A 19 -1.79 -1.12 4.26
C CYS A 19 -1.93 -2.42 5.06
N HIS A 20 -0.81 -2.98 5.50
CA HIS A 20 -0.79 -4.23 6.28
C HIS A 20 -1.25 -4.06 7.73
N TRP A 21 -1.30 -2.83 8.25
CA TRP A 21 -1.65 -2.55 9.64
C TRP A 21 -3.16 -2.40 9.87
N HIS A 22 -3.86 -1.67 8.99
CA HIS A 22 -5.34 -1.61 9.04
C HIS A 22 -6.02 -2.60 8.09
N LYS A 23 -5.23 -3.32 7.27
CA LYS A 23 -5.69 -4.36 6.32
C LYS A 23 -6.66 -3.84 5.26
N GLY A 24 -6.24 -2.86 4.47
CA GLY A 24 -7.07 -2.28 3.41
C GLY A 24 -6.31 -1.33 2.48
N PRO A 25 -6.94 -0.91 1.36
CA PRO A 25 -6.30 0.00 0.41
C PRO A 25 -6.02 1.37 1.03
N SER A 26 -4.94 2.02 0.60
CA SER A 26 -4.64 3.40 0.97
C SER A 26 -3.74 4.08 -0.05
N GLY A 27 -4.14 5.25 -0.54
CA GLY A 27 -3.29 6.06 -1.43
C GLY A 27 -2.03 6.65 -0.76
N THR A 28 -1.86 6.46 0.55
CA THR A 28 -0.68 6.95 1.30
C THR A 28 0.22 5.82 1.83
N ALA A 29 -0.05 4.58 1.42
CA ALA A 29 0.79 3.46 1.80
C ALA A 29 2.21 3.61 1.21
N ARG A 30 3.21 3.34 2.04
CA ARG A 30 4.64 3.40 1.72
C ARG A 30 5.34 2.18 2.31
N LEU A 31 6.41 1.75 1.64
CA LEU A 31 7.23 0.63 2.09
C LEU A 31 7.86 0.98 3.45
N VAL A 32 7.58 0.16 4.46
CA VAL A 32 8.12 0.32 5.81
C VAL A 32 9.04 -0.81 6.20
N ASN A 33 8.87 -2.00 5.63
CA ASN A 33 9.76 -3.12 5.89
C ASN A 33 9.80 -4.10 4.71
N ILE A 34 10.87 -4.90 4.65
CA ILE A 34 10.95 -6.09 3.80
C ILE A 34 11.24 -7.26 4.74
N VAL A 35 10.29 -8.18 4.86
CA VAL A 35 10.42 -9.32 5.78
C VAL A 35 10.95 -10.52 5.00
N GLU A 36 12.05 -11.08 5.48
CA GLU A 36 12.57 -12.34 4.96
C GLU A 36 11.63 -13.50 5.30
N ARG A 37 11.43 -14.40 4.34
CA ARG A 37 10.69 -15.64 4.55
C ARG A 37 11.67 -16.80 4.72
N GLN A 38 11.26 -17.81 5.49
CA GLN A 38 12.04 -19.06 5.62
C GLN A 38 12.20 -19.80 4.28
N SER A 39 11.30 -19.57 3.33
CA SER A 39 11.41 -20.05 1.96
C SER A 39 10.69 -19.09 1.00
N GLY A 40 11.27 -18.90 -0.18
CA GLY A 40 10.78 -18.00 -1.22
C GLY A 40 11.21 -16.54 -1.07
N PRO A 41 10.73 -15.64 -1.97
CA PRO A 41 11.14 -14.25 -1.98
C PRO A 41 10.70 -13.45 -0.73
N PRO A 42 11.47 -12.42 -0.34
CA PRO A 42 11.07 -11.49 0.72
C PRO A 42 9.77 -10.75 0.42
N VAL A 43 9.09 -10.29 1.48
CA VAL A 43 7.78 -9.61 1.36
C VAL A 43 7.91 -8.15 1.70
N PRO A 44 7.53 -7.24 0.79
CA PRO A 44 7.40 -5.84 1.14
C PRO A 44 6.15 -5.64 2.02
N LEU A 45 6.32 -4.94 3.13
CA LEU A 45 5.24 -4.48 3.99
C LEU A 45 5.06 -2.97 3.81
N TYR A 46 3.81 -2.59 3.56
CA TYR A 46 3.41 -1.19 3.41
C TYR A 46 2.50 -0.73 4.56
N ALA A 47 2.68 0.51 5.00
CA ALA A 47 1.81 1.16 5.98
C ALA A 47 1.38 2.53 5.44
N CYS A 48 0.10 2.89 5.62
CA CYS A 48 -0.42 4.23 5.32
C CYS A 48 0.05 5.27 6.34
N ALA A 49 0.00 6.56 6.00
CA ALA A 49 0.46 7.64 6.88
C ALA A 49 -0.18 7.59 8.29
N PRO A 50 -1.52 7.46 8.44
CA PRO A 50 -2.14 7.38 9.76
C PRO A 50 -1.65 6.19 10.58
N CYS A 51 -1.41 5.02 9.95
CA CYS A 51 -0.91 3.85 10.65
C CYS A 51 0.55 4.00 11.06
N ARG A 52 1.37 4.67 10.23
CA ARG A 52 2.76 4.97 10.57
C ARG A 52 2.85 5.88 11.78
N ASP A 53 2.08 6.96 11.80
CA ASP A 53 2.12 7.95 12.87
C ASP A 53 1.65 7.37 14.22
N GLN A 54 0.51 6.68 14.21
CA GLN A 54 -0.07 6.07 15.43
C GLN A 54 0.84 5.02 16.07
N ARG A 55 1.69 4.37 15.27
CA ARG A 55 2.51 3.23 15.70
C ARG A 55 4.01 3.52 15.65
N ARG A 56 4.39 4.75 15.29
CA ARG A 56 5.77 5.20 15.06
C ARG A 56 6.56 4.26 14.14
N ILE A 57 5.94 3.88 13.03
CA ILE A 57 6.58 3.02 12.02
C ILE A 57 7.35 3.92 11.05
N PRO A 58 8.69 3.87 11.04
CA PRO A 58 9.47 4.64 10.07
C PRO A 58 9.24 4.11 8.66
N THR A 59 9.36 4.99 7.66
CA THR A 59 9.47 4.53 6.28
C THR A 59 10.85 3.92 6.06
N ARG A 60 10.97 2.94 5.15
CA ARG A 60 12.27 2.31 4.88
C ARG A 60 13.31 3.31 4.33
N LEU A 61 12.86 4.39 3.69
CA LEU A 61 13.70 5.47 3.17
C LEU A 61 14.29 6.35 4.28
N GLU A 62 13.64 6.43 5.45
CA GLU A 62 14.08 7.25 6.57
C GLU A 62 14.88 6.48 7.62
N ALA A 63 15.06 5.17 7.44
CA ALA A 63 15.80 4.30 8.35
C ALA A 63 17.26 4.03 7.90
N SER A 64 17.84 4.92 7.08
CA SER A 64 19.25 4.84 6.63
C SER A 64 20.15 5.79 7.39
#